data_AF-A0A210QX83-F1
#
_entry.id   AF-A0A210QX83-F1
#
_cell.length_a   1.000
_cell.length_b   1.000
_cell.length_c   1.000
_cell.angle_alpha   90.00
_cell.angle_beta   90.00
_cell.angle_gamma   90.00
#
_symmetry.space_group_name_H-M   'P 1'
#
loop_
_entity.id
_entity.type
_entity.pdbx_description
1 polymer ?
#
loop_
_entity_poly.entity_id
_entity_poly.type
_entity_poly.pdbx_seq_one_letter_code
_entity_poly.pdbx_strand_id
1 'polypeptide(L)'
;MPTIENGKGEEDEEMEHESPDSDKSSEDESELGSMDEDESDLDEEECERRKNEFLDDMIDLERQFTDLKEQLYKERMGQYEAKLEEVKAGKAIEYLNPLAELQDNMRIRIQVSGILKEYRKISIQTKFESEELATRQNMESEKDILFDSVKQDLEEKIRRLEEDRHNIDISSDLWNESQFMKKNKKNKDPSNPDRRKKPVTVAGPYIVYLLKDVDIIEDWTAIKKALKQNQKRKPDIEF
;
A
#
# COMPACT_ATOMS: atom_id res chain seq x y z
N MET A 1 0.55 5.92 12.13
CA MET A 1 1.20 4.85 12.89
C MET A 1 2.50 5.40 13.45
N PRO A 2 2.71 5.34 14.77
CA PRO A 2 4.04 5.45 15.35
C PRO A 2 4.50 4.08 15.84
N THR A 3 5.69 3.67 15.40
CA THR A 3 6.43 2.48 15.82
C THR A 3 7.09 2.75 17.17
N ILE A 4 6.81 1.89 18.16
CA ILE A 4 7.49 1.84 19.45
C ILE A 4 8.62 0.81 19.28
N GLU A 5 9.87 1.27 19.30
CA GLU A 5 11.03 0.40 19.47
C GLU A 5 11.20 0.09 20.96
N ASN A 6 11.16 -1.20 21.27
CA ASN A 6 11.34 -1.76 22.60
C ASN A 6 12.79 -1.63 23.05
N GLY A 7 12.95 -1.33 24.34
CA GLY A 7 14.22 -1.33 25.05
C GLY A 7 14.90 -2.70 25.09
N LYS A 8 16.23 -2.64 25.05
CA LYS A 8 17.18 -3.59 25.65
C LYS A 8 17.88 -2.77 26.74
N GLY A 9 17.82 -3.14 28.01
CA GLY A 9 18.30 -4.40 28.55
C GLY A 9 19.62 -4.06 29.22
N GLU A 10 19.52 -3.72 30.51
CA GLU A 10 20.64 -3.36 31.39
C GLU A 10 21.63 -4.54 31.42
N GLU A 11 22.90 -4.25 31.14
CA GLU A 11 23.98 -5.23 31.13
C GLU A 11 24.42 -5.49 32.58
N ASP A 12 24.27 -6.74 33.01
CA ASP A 12 24.79 -7.31 34.26
C ASP A 12 26.31 -7.10 34.34
N GLU A 13 26.77 -6.49 35.44
CA GLU A 13 28.17 -6.45 35.83
C GLU A 13 28.62 -7.85 36.27
N GLU A 14 29.23 -8.60 35.34
CA GLU A 14 29.96 -9.83 35.66
C GLU A 14 31.22 -9.48 36.47
N MET A 15 31.20 -9.73 37.79
CA MET A 15 32.38 -9.72 38.64
C MET A 15 33.32 -10.87 38.24
N GLU A 16 34.35 -10.55 37.45
CA GLU A 16 35.50 -11.43 37.24
C GLU A 16 36.33 -11.53 38.54
N HIS A 17 36.27 -12.69 39.18
CA HIS A 17 37.09 -13.06 40.33
C HIS A 17 38.39 -13.72 39.83
N GLU A 18 39.34 -12.92 39.35
CA GLU A 18 40.70 -13.40 39.07
C GLU A 18 41.54 -13.38 40.35
N SER A 19 41.93 -14.57 40.81
CA SER A 19 42.95 -14.76 41.84
C SER A 19 44.33 -14.75 41.19
N PRO A 20 45.18 -13.75 41.42
CA PRO A 20 46.59 -13.84 41.03
C PRO A 20 47.35 -14.68 42.05
N ASP A 21 47.98 -15.74 41.53
CA ASP A 21 48.98 -16.59 42.16
C ASP A 21 49.96 -15.82 43.06
N SER A 22 49.97 -16.16 44.34
CA SER A 22 50.98 -15.72 45.30
C SER A 22 52.21 -16.64 45.22
N ASP A 23 52.96 -16.54 44.13
CA ASP A 23 54.27 -17.19 43.99
C ASP A 23 55.36 -16.11 43.93
N LYS A 24 55.93 -15.79 45.11
CA LYS A 24 57.32 -15.34 45.32
C LYS A 24 57.55 -15.00 46.80
N SER A 25 58.02 -15.98 47.56
CA SER A 25 58.97 -15.70 48.64
C SER A 25 60.26 -16.40 48.28
N SER A 26 61.24 -15.60 47.86
CA SER A 26 62.62 -16.02 47.70
C SER A 26 63.18 -16.45 49.06
N GLU A 27 63.63 -17.69 49.15
CA GLU A 27 64.55 -18.12 50.21
C GLU A 27 65.78 -17.21 50.22
N ASP A 28 65.90 -16.41 51.28
CA ASP A 28 67.14 -15.73 51.65
C ASP A 28 67.71 -16.48 52.86
N GLU A 29 68.73 -17.28 52.58
CA GLU A 29 69.58 -17.91 53.59
C GLU A 29 70.31 -16.82 54.37
N SER A 30 69.85 -16.57 55.60
CA SER A 30 70.61 -15.83 56.60
C SER A 30 71.21 -16.82 57.60
N GLU A 31 72.41 -17.27 57.25
CA GLU A 31 73.39 -17.86 58.16
C GLU A 31 73.74 -16.80 59.24
N LEU A 32 73.08 -16.89 60.39
CA LEU A 32 73.38 -16.08 61.58
C LEU A 32 73.66 -17.00 62.77
N GLY A 33 74.96 -17.22 62.99
CA GLY A 33 75.55 -17.12 64.32
C GLY A 33 75.10 -18.13 65.36
N SER A 34 75.80 -19.26 65.41
CA SER A 34 76.10 -19.96 66.66
C SER A 34 76.64 -18.96 67.68
N MET A 35 75.87 -18.61 68.72
CA MET A 35 76.36 -18.20 70.04
C MET A 35 75.34 -18.56 71.14
N ASP A 36 75.88 -19.27 72.13
CA ASP A 36 75.45 -19.38 73.52
C ASP A 36 74.12 -20.07 73.85
N GLU A 37 74.29 -21.35 74.23
CA GLU A 37 73.62 -21.97 75.38
C GLU A 37 73.77 -21.06 76.62
N ASP A 38 72.95 -20.02 76.72
CA ASP A 38 72.58 -19.43 78.01
C ASP A 38 71.20 -19.98 78.34
N GLU A 39 71.24 -21.13 79.01
CA GLU A 39 70.15 -21.84 79.65
C GLU A 39 69.51 -20.92 80.71
N SER A 40 68.79 -19.91 80.24
CA SER A 40 67.85 -19.19 81.07
C SER A 40 66.69 -20.12 81.31
N ASP A 41 66.54 -20.51 82.57
CA ASP A 41 65.41 -21.08 83.28
C ASP A 41 64.09 -20.36 82.89
N LEU A 42 63.68 -20.53 81.62
CA LEU A 42 62.40 -20.11 81.11
C LEU A 42 61.42 -21.10 81.73
N ASP A 43 60.73 -20.61 82.74
CA ASP A 43 59.64 -21.29 83.42
C ASP A 43 58.76 -22.00 82.39
N GLU A 44 58.94 -23.32 82.23
CA GLU A 44 58.19 -24.12 81.26
C GLU A 44 56.68 -23.96 81.51
N GLU A 45 56.31 -23.70 82.77
CA GLU A 45 54.94 -23.35 83.18
C GLU A 45 54.45 -22.05 82.53
N GLU A 46 55.31 -21.02 82.37
CA GLU A 46 54.95 -19.76 81.71
C GLU A 46 54.73 -19.95 80.19
N CYS A 47 55.48 -20.86 79.57
CA CYS A 47 55.30 -21.23 78.16
C CYS A 47 53.99 -22.02 77.95
N GLU A 48 53.72 -23.00 78.81
CA GLU A 48 52.46 -23.75 78.80
C GLU A 48 51.26 -22.85 79.11
N ARG A 49 51.40 -21.91 80.05
CA ARG A 49 50.37 -20.92 80.38
C ARG A 49 50.00 -20.08 79.16
N ARG A 50 50.99 -19.53 78.45
CA ARG A 50 50.75 -18.73 77.24
C ARG A 50 50.12 -19.54 76.11
N LYS A 51 50.51 -20.82 75.96
CA LYS A 51 49.90 -21.73 74.99
C LYS A 51 48.43 -22.00 75.32
N ASN A 52 48.09 -22.19 76.59
CA ASN A 52 46.70 -22.37 77.01
C ASN A 52 45.88 -21.09 76.78
N GLU A 53 46.43 -19.91 77.04
CA GLU A 53 45.76 -18.64 76.75
C GLU A 53 45.43 -18.48 75.26
N PHE A 54 46.37 -18.78 74.36
CA PHE A 54 46.08 -18.76 72.92
C PHE A 54 45.04 -19.81 72.51
N LEU A 55 45.01 -20.96 73.17
CA LEU A 55 44.01 -22.00 72.91
C LEU A 55 42.63 -21.54 73.37
N ASP A 56 42.54 -20.92 74.54
CA ASP A 56 41.30 -20.34 75.07
C ASP A 56 40.79 -19.21 74.17
N ASP A 57 41.67 -18.31 73.72
CA ASP A 57 41.34 -17.26 72.74
C ASP A 57 40.81 -17.85 71.42
N MET A 58 41.44 -18.92 70.92
CA MET A 58 41.00 -19.61 69.71
C MET A 58 39.63 -20.27 69.89
N ILE A 59 39.38 -20.88 71.05
CA ILE A 59 38.09 -21.48 71.39
C ILE A 59 37.00 -20.40 71.48
N ASP A 60 37.31 -19.27 72.11
CA ASP A 60 36.38 -18.14 72.20
C ASP A 60 36.09 -17.52 70.83
N LEU A 61 37.08 -17.44 69.94
CA LEU A 61 36.92 -16.97 68.57
C LEU A 61 36.03 -17.91 67.75
N GLU A 62 36.26 -19.22 67.84
CA GLU A 62 35.45 -20.24 67.15
C GLU A 62 33.98 -20.20 67.64
N ARG A 63 33.77 -20.00 68.95
CA ARG A 63 32.43 -19.81 69.52
C ARG A 63 31.74 -18.59 68.93
N GLN A 64 32.42 -17.44 68.93
CA GLN A 64 31.88 -16.21 68.35
C GLN A 64 31.54 -16.37 66.86
N PHE A 65 32.40 -17.05 66.10
CA PHE A 65 32.14 -17.32 64.69
C PHE A 65 30.90 -18.20 64.49
N THR A 66 30.73 -19.22 65.32
CA THR A 66 29.57 -20.12 65.29
C THR A 66 28.28 -19.37 65.64
N ASP A 67 28.32 -18.53 66.68
CA ASP A 67 27.17 -17.71 67.10
C ASP A 67 26.77 -16.71 66.00
N LEU A 68 27.76 -16.03 65.39
CA LEU A 68 27.53 -15.08 64.31
C LEU A 68 26.93 -15.77 63.07
N LYS A 69 27.42 -16.96 62.74
CA LYS A 69 26.91 -17.79 61.65
C LYS A 69 25.46 -18.18 61.89
N GLU A 70 25.12 -18.64 63.10
CA GLU A 70 23.74 -18.98 63.44
C GLU A 70 22.81 -17.76 63.38
N GLN A 71 23.27 -16.61 63.88
CA GLN A 71 22.52 -15.36 63.80
C GLN A 71 22.23 -14.94 62.35
N LEU A 72 23.23 -15.03 61.47
CA LEU A 72 23.08 -14.74 60.04
C LEU A 72 22.03 -15.66 59.40
N TYR A 73 22.05 -16.96 59.70
CA TYR A 73 21.03 -17.89 59.18
C TYR A 73 19.63 -17.58 59.70
N LYS A 74 19.48 -17.28 60.99
CA LYS A 74 18.18 -16.91 61.58
C LYS A 74 17.63 -15.63 60.95
N GLU A 75 18.46 -14.61 60.79
CA GLU A 75 18.06 -13.37 60.14
C GLU A 75 17.64 -13.62 58.68
N ARG A 76 18.44 -14.39 57.93
CA ARG A 76 18.15 -14.72 56.55
C ARG A 76 16.84 -15.50 56.39
N MET A 77 16.58 -16.45 57.29
CA MET A 77 15.33 -17.19 57.31
C MET A 77 14.14 -16.27 57.60
N GLY A 78 14.28 -15.35 58.58
CA GLY A 78 13.26 -14.35 58.89
C GLY A 78 12.93 -13.43 57.71
N GLN A 79 13.93 -13.01 56.93
CA GLN A 79 13.71 -12.25 55.69
C GLN A 79 12.88 -13.05 54.67
N TYR A 80 13.16 -14.35 54.51
CA TYR A 80 12.40 -15.21 53.61
C TYR A 80 10.97 -15.45 54.08
N GLU A 81 10.78 -15.68 55.39
CA GLU A 81 9.45 -15.85 55.98
C GLU A 81 8.61 -14.58 55.82
N ALA A 82 9.20 -13.40 56.04
CA ALA A 82 8.52 -12.11 55.84
C ALA A 82 8.08 -11.93 54.38
N LYS A 83 8.99 -12.16 53.41
CA LYS A 83 8.64 -12.10 51.99
C LYS A 83 7.55 -13.11 51.61
N LEU A 84 7.62 -14.33 52.13
CA LEU A 84 6.61 -15.35 51.88
C LEU A 84 5.24 -14.94 52.43
N GLU A 85 5.21 -14.30 53.60
CA GLU A 85 3.97 -13.79 54.19
C GLU A 85 3.40 -12.61 53.40
N GLU A 86 4.25 -11.69 52.90
CA GLU A 86 3.82 -10.62 51.98
C GLU A 86 3.15 -11.18 50.71
N VAL A 87 3.72 -12.24 50.14
CA VAL A 87 3.16 -12.92 48.97
C VAL A 87 1.84 -13.60 49.32
N LYS A 88 1.76 -14.36 50.43
CA LYS A 88 0.53 -15.01 50.88
C LYS A 88 -0.59 -14.01 51.20
N ALA A 89 -0.23 -12.87 51.79
CA ALA A 89 -1.15 -11.77 52.08
C ALA A 89 -1.53 -10.96 50.83
N GLY A 90 -0.92 -11.25 49.67
CA GLY A 90 -1.17 -10.52 48.43
C GLY A 90 -0.69 -9.07 48.44
N LYS A 91 0.30 -8.76 49.28
CA LYS A 91 0.88 -7.41 49.45
C LYS A 91 2.24 -7.26 48.77
N ALA A 92 2.79 -8.34 48.23
CA ALA A 92 4.08 -8.33 47.56
C ALA A 92 4.06 -7.39 46.34
N ILE A 93 4.77 -6.27 46.47
CA ILE A 93 4.80 -5.16 45.50
C ILE A 93 5.37 -5.63 44.14
N GLU A 94 6.33 -6.55 44.17
CA GLU A 94 6.94 -7.18 42.99
C GLU A 94 5.89 -7.80 42.03
N TYR A 95 4.75 -8.25 42.56
CA TYR A 95 3.64 -8.77 41.74
C TYR A 95 2.52 -7.76 41.52
N LEU A 96 2.27 -6.88 42.50
CA LEU A 96 1.19 -5.89 42.41
C LEU A 96 1.45 -4.83 41.32
N ASN A 97 2.70 -4.39 41.16
CA ASN A 97 3.04 -3.38 40.14
C ASN A 97 2.78 -3.91 38.70
N PRO A 98 3.33 -5.08 38.28
CA PRO A 98 3.01 -5.66 36.98
C PRO A 98 1.51 -5.94 36.80
N LEU A 99 0.82 -6.34 37.88
CA LEU A 99 -0.63 -6.58 37.82
C LEU A 99 -1.40 -5.29 37.54
N ALA A 100 -1.07 -4.19 38.21
CA ALA A 100 -1.70 -2.89 37.99
C ALA A 100 -1.46 -2.39 36.54
N GLU A 101 -0.22 -2.50 36.05
CA GLU A 101 0.12 -2.17 34.67
C GLU A 101 -0.67 -3.01 33.66
N LEU A 102 -0.80 -4.33 33.92
CA LEU A 102 -1.58 -5.22 33.05
C LEU A 102 -3.07 -4.83 33.04
N GLN A 103 -3.63 -4.48 34.20
CA GLN A 103 -5.02 -4.02 34.31
C GLN A 103 -5.25 -2.71 33.56
N ASP A 104 -4.32 -1.76 33.64
CA ASP A 104 -4.41 -0.51 32.89
C ASP A 104 -4.24 -0.72 31.38
N ASN A 105 -3.32 -1.59 30.97
CA ASN A 105 -3.18 -2.00 29.57
C ASN A 105 -4.47 -2.65 29.04
N MET A 106 -5.11 -3.52 29.83
CA MET A 106 -6.40 -4.11 29.46
C MET A 106 -7.47 -3.04 29.28
N ARG A 107 -7.57 -2.09 30.22
CA ARG A 107 -8.52 -0.97 30.16
C ARG A 107 -8.32 -0.14 28.89
N ILE A 108 -7.07 0.23 28.59
CA ILE A 108 -6.72 1.02 27.40
C ILE A 108 -7.10 0.23 26.13
N ARG A 109 -6.77 -1.06 26.05
CA ARG A 109 -7.13 -1.89 24.88
C ARG A 109 -8.64 -1.95 24.65
N ILE A 110 -9.44 -2.07 25.71
CA ILE A 110 -10.89 -2.07 25.62
C ILE A 110 -11.40 -0.72 25.09
N GLN A 111 -10.89 0.39 25.63
CA GLN A 111 -11.28 1.73 25.20
C GLN A 111 -10.92 1.98 23.72
N VAL A 112 -9.68 1.67 23.33
CA VAL A 112 -9.22 1.81 21.94
C VAL A 112 -10.06 0.95 21.00
N SER A 113 -10.38 -0.28 21.40
CA SER A 113 -11.23 -1.17 20.60
C SER A 113 -12.65 -0.61 20.43
N GLY A 114 -13.21 0.01 21.48
CA GLY A 114 -14.50 0.69 21.45
C GLY A 114 -14.51 1.87 20.47
N ILE A 115 -13.48 2.73 20.54
CA ILE A 115 -13.30 3.86 19.64
C ILE A 115 -13.15 3.38 18.19
N LEU A 116 -12.31 2.37 17.95
CA LEU A 116 -12.09 1.81 16.62
C LEU A 116 -13.38 1.24 16.01
N LYS A 117 -14.22 0.59 16.83
CA LYS A 117 -15.53 0.09 16.38
C LYS A 117 -16.42 1.23 15.91
N GLU A 118 -16.47 2.34 16.64
CA GLU A 118 -17.29 3.50 16.25
C GLU A 118 -16.77 4.15 14.97
N TYR A 119 -15.46 4.34 14.84
CA TYR A 119 -14.88 4.85 13.60
C TYR A 119 -15.15 3.95 12.39
N ARG A 120 -15.10 2.63 12.56
CA ARG A 120 -15.45 1.69 11.49
C ARG A 120 -16.91 1.81 11.10
N LYS A 121 -17.81 1.95 12.07
CA LYS A 121 -19.24 2.15 11.82
C LYS A 121 -19.48 3.44 11.04
N ILE A 122 -18.88 4.55 11.46
CA ILE A 122 -18.97 5.83 10.75
C ILE A 122 -18.41 5.69 9.33
N SER A 123 -17.24 5.06 9.16
CA SER A 123 -16.64 4.86 7.85
C SER A 123 -17.52 4.05 6.89
N ILE A 124 -18.17 2.99 7.39
CA ILE A 124 -19.12 2.20 6.59
C ILE A 124 -20.33 3.06 6.19
N GLN A 125 -20.88 3.82 7.15
CA GLN A 125 -22.02 4.71 6.90
C GLN A 125 -21.69 5.75 5.83
N THR A 126 -20.55 6.43 5.96
CA THR A 126 -20.11 7.44 4.99
C THR A 126 -19.90 6.84 3.61
N LYS A 127 -19.31 5.65 3.51
CA LYS A 127 -19.15 4.95 2.22
C LYS A 127 -20.50 4.61 1.60
N PHE A 128 -21.42 4.09 2.40
CA PHE A 128 -22.78 3.78 1.96
C PHE A 128 -23.49 5.03 1.41
N GLU A 129 -23.47 6.13 2.16
CA GLU A 129 -24.09 7.40 1.76
C GLU A 129 -23.47 7.97 0.48
N SER A 130 -22.13 7.90 0.35
CA SER A 130 -21.45 8.36 -0.86
C SER A 130 -21.77 7.52 -2.09
N GLU A 131 -21.89 6.20 -1.92
CA GLU A 131 -22.24 5.27 -3.01
C GLU A 131 -23.69 5.47 -3.46
N GLU A 132 -24.60 5.68 -2.50
CA GLU A 132 -26.00 5.98 -2.79
C GLU A 132 -26.13 7.29 -3.57
N LEU A 133 -25.36 8.32 -3.19
CA LEU A 133 -25.32 9.59 -3.90
C LEU A 133 -24.75 9.43 -5.31
N ALA A 134 -23.61 8.76 -5.45
CA ALA A 134 -22.97 8.53 -6.74
C ALA A 134 -23.89 7.74 -7.70
N THR A 135 -24.56 6.70 -7.20
CA THR A 135 -25.51 5.89 -7.99
C THR A 135 -26.68 6.72 -8.47
N ARG A 136 -27.25 7.58 -7.60
CA ARG A 136 -28.36 8.46 -7.96
C ARG A 136 -27.97 9.47 -9.03
N GLN A 137 -26.82 10.12 -8.86
CA GLN A 137 -26.30 11.08 -9.83
C GLN A 137 -25.97 10.40 -11.16
N ASN A 138 -25.40 9.20 -11.13
CA ASN A 138 -25.12 8.44 -12.35
C ASN A 138 -26.40 8.10 -13.10
N MET A 139 -27.45 7.64 -12.39
CA MET A 139 -28.74 7.34 -13.01
C MET A 139 -29.39 8.58 -13.63
N GLU A 140 -29.36 9.73 -12.94
CA GLU A 140 -29.88 10.99 -13.48
C GLU A 140 -29.10 11.41 -14.74
N SER A 141 -27.77 11.33 -14.70
CA SER A 141 -26.90 11.63 -15.84
C SER A 141 -27.17 10.70 -17.04
N GLU A 142 -27.27 9.39 -16.82
CA GLU A 142 -27.57 8.42 -17.87
C GLU A 142 -28.94 8.66 -18.51
N LYS A 143 -29.93 9.04 -17.70
CA LYS A 143 -31.27 9.38 -18.20
C LYS A 143 -31.22 10.61 -19.11
N ASP A 144 -30.48 11.64 -18.72
CA ASP A 144 -30.34 12.87 -19.52
C ASP A 144 -29.59 12.59 -20.83
N ILE A 145 -28.49 11.83 -20.77
CA ILE A 145 -27.74 11.39 -21.96
C ILE A 145 -28.62 10.57 -22.90
N LEU A 146 -29.43 9.65 -22.36
CA LEU A 146 -30.35 8.86 -23.17
C LEU A 146 -31.41 9.73 -23.84
N PHE A 147 -31.95 10.71 -23.11
CA PHE A 147 -32.93 11.64 -23.65
C PHE A 147 -32.34 12.46 -24.80
N ASP A 148 -31.13 12.99 -24.63
CA ASP A 148 -30.41 13.73 -25.66
C ASP A 148 -30.08 12.86 -26.87
N SER A 149 -29.68 11.60 -26.65
CA SER A 149 -29.44 10.63 -27.74
C SER A 149 -30.71 10.37 -28.55
N VAL A 150 -31.84 10.10 -27.89
CA VAL A 150 -33.12 9.85 -28.57
C VAL A 150 -33.58 11.10 -29.32
N LYS A 151 -33.41 12.28 -28.72
CA LYS A 151 -33.72 13.55 -29.36
C LYS A 151 -32.87 13.76 -30.62
N GLN A 152 -31.57 13.52 -30.53
CA GLN A 152 -30.65 13.61 -31.67
C GLN A 152 -31.02 12.64 -32.79
N ASP A 153 -31.38 11.40 -32.46
CA ASP A 153 -31.82 10.39 -33.45
C ASP A 153 -33.09 10.84 -34.17
N LEU A 154 -34.05 11.42 -33.44
CA LEU A 154 -35.28 11.96 -34.01
C LEU A 154 -34.99 13.16 -34.91
N GLU A 155 -34.14 14.09 -34.48
CA GLU A 155 -33.73 15.25 -35.27
C GLU A 155 -32.99 14.83 -36.56
N GLU A 156 -32.11 13.82 -36.49
CA GLU A 156 -31.44 13.29 -37.68
C GLU A 156 -32.43 12.59 -38.62
N LYS A 157 -33.40 11.85 -38.07
CA LYS A 157 -34.45 11.21 -38.87
C LYS A 157 -35.34 12.23 -39.57
N ILE A 158 -35.69 13.33 -38.89
CA ILE A 158 -36.42 14.46 -39.49
C ILE A 158 -35.58 15.06 -40.62
N ARG A 159 -34.31 15.37 -40.37
CA ARG A 159 -33.40 15.93 -41.40
C ARG A 159 -33.31 15.04 -42.64
N ARG A 160 -33.12 13.72 -42.46
CA ARG A 160 -33.06 12.77 -43.60
C ARG A 160 -34.37 12.74 -44.39
N LEU A 161 -35.52 12.79 -43.71
CA LEU A 161 -36.82 12.84 -44.40
C LEU A 161 -37.02 14.16 -45.17
N GLU A 162 -36.53 15.28 -44.64
CA GLU A 162 -36.55 16.57 -45.33
C GLU A 162 -35.63 16.58 -46.55
N GLU A 163 -34.42 16.01 -46.43
CA GLU A 163 -33.49 15.82 -47.55
C GLU A 163 -34.08 14.90 -48.62
N ASP A 164 -34.69 13.77 -48.24
CA ASP A 164 -35.36 12.86 -49.17
C ASP A 164 -36.54 13.54 -49.88
N ARG A 165 -37.35 14.33 -49.17
CA ARG A 165 -38.42 15.14 -49.78
C ARG A 165 -37.85 16.10 -50.81
N HIS A 166 -36.82 16.85 -50.46
CA HIS A 166 -36.18 17.80 -51.35
C HIS A 166 -35.54 17.12 -52.57
N ASN A 167 -34.92 15.95 -52.38
CA ASN A 167 -34.36 15.14 -53.46
C ASN A 167 -35.45 14.65 -54.43
N ILE A 168 -36.62 14.24 -53.93
CA ILE A 168 -37.76 13.86 -54.78
C ILE A 168 -38.27 15.06 -55.58
N ASP A 169 -38.39 16.24 -54.95
CA ASP A 169 -38.83 17.47 -55.61
C ASP A 169 -37.86 17.83 -56.76
N ILE A 170 -36.55 17.84 -56.50
CA ILE A 170 -35.52 18.09 -57.52
C ILE A 170 -35.57 17.03 -58.64
N SER A 171 -35.68 15.75 -58.28
CA SER A 171 -35.73 14.67 -59.28
C SER A 171 -37.00 14.75 -60.13
N SER A 172 -38.12 15.16 -59.56
CA SER A 172 -39.38 15.40 -60.26
C SER A 172 -39.25 16.58 -61.22
N ASP A 173 -38.70 17.70 -60.76
CA ASP A 173 -38.47 18.90 -61.58
C ASP A 173 -37.52 18.61 -62.76
N LEU A 174 -36.42 17.91 -62.53
CA LEU A 174 -35.48 17.49 -63.59
C LEU A 174 -36.10 16.49 -64.57
N TRP A 175 -36.93 15.57 -64.08
CA TRP A 175 -37.63 14.63 -64.97
C TRP A 175 -38.67 15.38 -65.83
N ASN A 176 -39.40 16.31 -65.22
CA ASN A 176 -40.33 17.20 -65.92
C ASN A 176 -39.61 18.06 -66.96
N GLU A 177 -38.49 18.70 -66.62
CA GLU A 177 -37.61 19.45 -67.54
C GLU A 177 -37.17 18.58 -68.73
N SER A 178 -36.77 17.32 -68.50
CA SER A 178 -36.41 16.38 -69.57
C SER A 178 -37.58 16.05 -70.51
N GLN A 179 -38.80 15.98 -69.96
CA GLN A 179 -40.03 15.75 -70.74
C GLN A 179 -40.43 17.01 -71.53
N PHE A 180 -40.26 18.20 -70.95
CA PHE A 180 -40.47 19.48 -71.64
C PHE A 180 -39.45 19.69 -72.77
N MET A 181 -38.18 19.34 -72.55
CA MET A 181 -37.13 19.38 -73.59
C MET A 181 -37.40 18.37 -74.73
N LYS A 182 -37.95 17.19 -74.43
CA LYS A 182 -38.38 16.22 -75.46
C LYS A 182 -39.63 16.69 -76.23
N LYS A 183 -40.57 17.39 -75.59
CA LYS A 183 -41.73 17.99 -76.27
C LYS A 183 -41.34 19.20 -77.14
N ASN A 184 -40.42 20.05 -76.69
CA ASN A 184 -39.89 21.17 -77.49
C ASN A 184 -39.01 20.74 -78.68
N LYS A 185 -38.55 19.50 -78.73
CA LYS A 185 -37.86 18.95 -79.92
C LYS A 185 -38.82 18.51 -81.03
N LYS A 186 -40.13 18.38 -80.75
CA LYS A 186 -41.17 18.07 -81.74
C LYS A 186 -41.92 19.29 -82.28
N ASN A 187 -41.76 20.47 -81.68
CA ASN A 187 -42.20 21.75 -82.23
C ASN A 187 -40.98 22.56 -82.69
N LYS A 188 -40.41 22.17 -83.83
CA LYS A 188 -39.40 22.96 -84.53
C LYS A 188 -39.99 23.39 -85.87
N ASP A 189 -40.56 24.58 -85.86
CA ASP A 189 -41.03 25.33 -87.01
C ASP A 189 -39.91 25.43 -88.08
N PRO A 190 -40.16 25.13 -89.37
CA PRO A 190 -39.15 25.23 -90.42
C PRO A 190 -38.77 26.67 -90.83
N SER A 191 -39.26 27.72 -90.17
CA SER A 191 -38.96 29.12 -90.54
C SER A 191 -38.11 29.87 -89.49
N ASN A 192 -36.80 29.59 -89.42
CA ASN A 192 -35.84 30.47 -88.73
C ASN A 192 -34.47 30.48 -89.45
N PRO A 193 -34.04 31.61 -90.05
CA PRO A 193 -32.87 31.65 -90.93
C PRO A 193 -31.51 31.75 -90.23
N ASP A 194 -31.40 31.63 -88.90
CA ASP A 194 -30.14 31.96 -88.19
C ASP A 194 -29.42 30.80 -87.47
N ARG A 195 -29.39 29.61 -88.08
CA ARG A 195 -28.52 28.50 -87.63
C ARG A 195 -27.76 27.87 -88.78
N ARG A 196 -26.76 28.59 -89.30
CA ARG A 196 -25.66 28.00 -90.07
C ARG A 196 -24.39 27.91 -89.23
N LYS A 197 -24.30 26.87 -88.42
CA LYS A 197 -23.00 26.23 -88.12
C LYS A 197 -23.22 24.73 -88.24
N LYS A 198 -22.93 24.21 -89.43
CA LYS A 198 -22.80 22.77 -89.67
C LYS A 198 -21.71 22.26 -88.69
N PRO A 199 -21.88 21.10 -88.04
CA PRO A 199 -20.77 20.49 -87.32
C PRO A 199 -19.64 20.29 -88.33
N VAL A 200 -18.47 20.85 -88.03
CA VAL A 200 -17.27 20.63 -88.82
C VAL A 200 -16.94 19.14 -88.68
N THR A 201 -17.23 18.36 -89.72
CA THR A 201 -16.75 16.99 -89.82
C THR A 201 -15.24 17.06 -90.03
N VAL A 202 -14.49 17.00 -88.92
CA VAL A 202 -13.04 16.79 -88.96
C VAL A 202 -12.84 15.32 -89.30
N ALA A 203 -12.48 15.04 -90.55
CA ALA A 203 -11.97 13.73 -90.93
C ALA A 203 -10.54 13.61 -90.37
N GLY A 204 -10.42 13.09 -89.15
CA GLY A 204 -9.18 12.87 -88.42
C GLY A 204 -9.45 12.69 -86.91
N PRO A 205 -8.52 12.11 -86.14
CA PRO A 205 -8.73 11.94 -84.70
C PRO A 205 -8.92 13.31 -84.03
N TYR A 206 -10.11 13.56 -83.50
CA TYR A 206 -10.48 14.81 -82.83
C TYR A 206 -10.61 14.57 -81.32
N ILE A 207 -9.99 15.45 -80.53
CA ILE A 207 -10.09 15.43 -79.07
C ILE A 207 -11.30 16.30 -78.68
N VAL A 208 -12.31 15.67 -78.08
CA VAL A 208 -13.50 16.33 -77.56
C VAL A 208 -13.17 16.90 -76.18
N TYR A 209 -13.12 18.22 -76.06
CA TYR A 209 -12.74 18.90 -74.80
C TYR A 209 -13.85 18.91 -73.73
N LEU A 210 -15.12 18.83 -74.14
CA LEU A 210 -16.27 18.74 -73.24
C LEU A 210 -17.19 17.60 -73.67
N LEU A 211 -17.32 16.61 -72.81
CA LEU A 211 -18.31 15.53 -72.96
C LEU A 211 -19.72 16.10 -72.84
N LYS A 212 -20.70 15.47 -73.49
CA LYS A 212 -22.10 15.85 -73.30
C LYS A 212 -22.54 15.38 -71.92
N ASP A 213 -23.50 16.07 -71.33
CA ASP A 213 -24.03 15.74 -70.00
C ASP A 213 -24.49 14.27 -69.90
N VAL A 214 -24.99 13.69 -71.00
CA VAL A 214 -25.41 12.27 -71.02
C VAL A 214 -24.23 11.32 -70.83
N ASP A 215 -23.08 11.63 -71.46
CA ASP A 215 -21.87 10.80 -71.41
C ASP A 215 -21.20 10.95 -70.02
N ILE A 216 -21.22 12.17 -69.47
CA ILE A 216 -20.73 12.46 -68.10
C ILE A 216 -21.55 11.68 -67.06
N ILE A 217 -22.87 11.65 -67.19
CA ILE A 217 -23.75 10.93 -66.27
C ILE A 217 -23.54 9.41 -66.41
N GLU A 218 -23.39 8.90 -67.62
CA GLU A 218 -23.10 7.48 -67.87
C GLU A 218 -21.79 7.06 -67.20
N ASP A 219 -20.71 7.82 -67.39
CA ASP A 219 -19.41 7.59 -66.75
C ASP A 219 -19.50 7.71 -65.22
N TRP A 220 -20.22 8.70 -64.70
CA TRP A 220 -20.45 8.86 -63.26
C TRP A 220 -21.16 7.64 -62.66
N THR A 221 -22.19 7.12 -63.34
CA THR A 221 -22.87 5.89 -62.91
C THR A 221 -21.96 4.66 -63.01
N ALA A 222 -21.11 4.57 -64.03
CA ALA A 222 -20.13 3.48 -64.17
C ALA A 222 -19.10 3.49 -63.03
N ILE A 223 -18.57 4.67 -62.67
CA ILE A 223 -17.64 4.86 -61.55
C ILE A 223 -18.32 4.47 -60.23
N LYS A 224 -19.55 4.93 -59.99
CA LYS A 224 -20.30 4.62 -58.76
C LYS A 224 -20.57 3.11 -58.63
N LYS A 225 -20.85 2.42 -59.74
CA LYS A 225 -21.05 0.97 -59.79
C LYS A 225 -19.75 0.19 -59.53
N ALA A 226 -18.63 0.64 -60.09
CA ALA A 226 -17.31 0.05 -59.86
C ALA A 226 -16.84 0.21 -58.41
N LEU A 227 -17.05 1.40 -57.80
CA LEU A 227 -16.74 1.65 -56.38
C LEU A 227 -17.53 0.71 -55.46
N LYS A 228 -18.82 0.51 -55.73
CA LYS A 228 -19.65 -0.46 -54.97
C LYS A 228 -19.19 -1.91 -55.16
N GLN A 229 -18.70 -2.30 -56.34
CA GLN A 229 -18.16 -3.64 -56.57
C GLN A 229 -16.80 -3.85 -55.88
N ASN A 230 -15.94 -2.83 -55.82
CA ASN A 230 -14.67 -2.89 -55.11
C ASN A 230 -14.82 -2.90 -53.59
N GLN A 231 -15.83 -2.22 -53.03
CA GLN A 231 -16.15 -2.32 -51.60
C GLN A 231 -16.58 -3.74 -51.19
N LYS A 232 -17.18 -4.51 -52.10
CA LYS A 232 -17.53 -5.92 -51.86
C LYS A 232 -16.36 -6.90 -52.01
N ARG A 233 -15.19 -6.44 -52.45
CA ARG A 233 -14.00 -7.28 -52.72
C ARG A 233 -12.79 -6.97 -51.82
N LYS A 234 -12.94 -6.15 -50.78
CA LYS A 234 -11.89 -6.05 -49.76
C LYS A 234 -11.89 -7.35 -48.94
N PRO A 235 -10.79 -8.12 -48.90
CA PRO A 235 -10.65 -9.18 -47.91
C PRO A 235 -10.46 -8.54 -46.54
N ASP A 236 -11.08 -9.14 -45.52
CA ASP A 236 -10.84 -8.80 -44.12
C ASP A 236 -9.35 -9.02 -43.82
N ILE A 237 -8.62 -7.92 -43.60
CA ILE A 237 -7.25 -7.97 -43.08
C ILE A 237 -7.39 -7.75 -41.58
N GLU A 238 -7.37 -8.86 -40.83
CA GLU A 238 -7.15 -8.86 -39.39
C GLU A 238 -5.69 -8.46 -39.12
N PHE A 239 -5.51 -7.39 -38.34
CA PHE A 239 -4.45 -7.21 -37.34
C PHE A 239 -4.97 -6.29 -36.24
#